data_AF-A0A8S4RSI3-F1
#
_entry.id   AF-A0A8S4RSI3-F1
#
_cell.length_a   1.000
_cell.length_b   1.000
_cell.length_c   1.000
_cell.angle_alpha   90.00
_cell.angle_beta   90.00
_cell.angle_gamma   90.00
#
_symmetry.space_group_name_H-M   'P 1'
#
loop_
_entity.id
_entity.type
_entity.pdbx_description
1 polymer ?
#
loop_
_entity_poly.entity_id
_entity_poly.type
_entity_poly.pdbx_seq_one_letter_code
_entity_poly.pdbx_strand_id
1 'polypeptide(L)'
;MITLGVSLRDQIRNEEVHRRTRVTAIAQRIVKQKWQWAGHITRKSDGRWGLKVLEWRPRTGKRSVGWPSTKWKDDIRRAAGGKRPRTV
;
A
#
# COMPACT_ATOMS: atom_id res chain seq x y z
N MET A 1 13.19 -19.23 -13.76
CA MET A 1 12.35 -18.25 -14.47
C MET A 1 11.13 -19.00 -14.99
N ILE A 2 9.92 -18.68 -14.52
CA ILE A 2 8.69 -19.37 -14.97
C ILE A 2 8.16 -18.60 -16.16
N THR A 3 8.35 -19.13 -17.37
CA THR A 3 7.78 -18.57 -18.61
C THR A 3 6.39 -19.16 -18.81
N LEU A 4 5.36 -18.35 -18.56
CA LEU A 4 4.03 -18.63 -19.08
C LEU A 4 4.08 -18.24 -20.56
N GLY A 5 3.97 -19.20 -21.48
CA GLY A 5 3.86 -18.93 -22.93
C GLY A 5 2.53 -18.29 -23.28
N VAL A 6 2.21 -17.15 -22.67
CA VAL A 6 0.95 -16.41 -22.81
C VAL A 6 1.18 -15.14 -23.61
N SER A 7 0.30 -14.91 -24.58
CA SER A 7 0.28 -13.73 -25.44
C SER A 7 -0.74 -12.71 -24.92
N LEU A 8 -0.54 -11.43 -25.25
CA LEU A 8 -1.53 -10.38 -24.95
C LEU A 8 -2.91 -10.66 -25.58
N ARG A 9 -2.95 -11.50 -26.63
CA ARG A 9 -4.19 -11.93 -27.30
C ARG A 9 -5.05 -12.87 -26.46
N ASP A 10 -4.45 -13.57 -25.49
CA ASP A 10 -5.18 -14.53 -24.66
C ASP A 10 -6.08 -13.83 -23.63
N GLN A 11 -5.93 -12.50 -23.45
CA GLN A 11 -6.70 -11.65 -22.54
C GLN A 11 -6.86 -12.27 -21.13
N ILE A 12 -5.82 -12.95 -20.67
CA ILE A 12 -5.82 -13.65 -19.39
C ILE A 12 -5.83 -12.63 -18.25
N ARG A 13 -6.76 -12.79 -17.31
CA ARG A 13 -6.82 -11.94 -16.12
C ARG A 13 -5.55 -12.10 -15.28
N ASN A 14 -5.08 -11.01 -14.67
CA ASN A 14 -3.90 -11.04 -13.78
C ASN A 14 -4.03 -12.07 -12.65
N GLU A 15 -5.24 -12.30 -12.13
CA GLU A 15 -5.51 -13.33 -11.11
C GLU A 15 -5.10 -14.73 -11.57
N GLU A 16 -5.37 -15.06 -12.84
CA GLU A 16 -5.04 -16.35 -13.44
C GLU A 16 -3.52 -16.48 -13.66
N VAL A 17 -2.85 -15.40 -14.06
CA VAL A 17 -1.39 -15.35 -14.18
C VAL A 17 -0.73 -15.60 -12.82
N HIS A 18 -1.23 -14.97 -11.76
CA HIS A 18 -0.76 -15.17 -10.39
C HIS A 18 -1.01 -16.60 -9.89
N ARG A 19 -2.18 -17.19 -10.21
CA ARG A 19 -2.51 -18.58 -9.89
C ARG A 19 -1.53 -19.56 -10.52
N ARG A 20 -1.23 -19.39 -11.81
CA ARG A 20 -0.32 -20.30 -12.55
C ARG A 20 1.14 -20.16 -12.12
N THR A 21 1.60 -18.93 -11.87
CA THR A 21 2.99 -18.68 -11.48
C THR A 21 3.26 -18.96 -10.00
N ARG A 22 2.22 -19.11 -9.17
CA ARG A 22 2.31 -19.12 -7.68
C ARG A 22 3.09 -17.91 -7.12
N VAL A 23 3.24 -16.85 -7.92
CA VAL A 23 3.95 -15.63 -7.53
C VAL A 23 2.97 -14.76 -6.77
N THR A 24 3.37 -14.38 -5.56
CA THR A 24 2.62 -13.43 -4.74
C THR A 24 2.38 -12.15 -5.55
N ALA A 25 1.13 -11.69 -5.59
CA ALA A 25 0.78 -10.44 -6.26
C ALA A 25 1.69 -9.31 -5.77
N ILE A 26 2.28 -8.55 -6.70
CA ILE A 26 3.24 -7.48 -6.39
C ILE A 26 2.61 -6.48 -5.40
N ALA A 27 1.30 -6.23 -5.52
CA ALA A 27 0.52 -5.42 -4.59
C ALA A 27 0.64 -5.90 -3.13
N GLN A 28 0.54 -7.21 -2.88
CA GLN A 28 0.71 -7.77 -1.53
C GLN A 28 2.14 -7.60 -1.01
N ARG A 29 3.13 -7.77 -1.89
CA ARG A 29 4.54 -7.57 -1.55
C ARG A 29 4.83 -6.10 -1.18
N ILE A 30 4.25 -5.15 -1.92
CA ILE A 30 4.34 -3.72 -1.62
C ILE A 30 3.70 -3.40 -0.27
N VAL A 31 2.49 -3.92 0.01
CA VAL A 31 1.82 -3.72 1.30
C VAL A 31 2.65 -4.29 2.46
N LYS A 32 3.20 -5.49 2.30
CA LYS A 32 4.06 -6.12 3.32
C LYS A 32 5.32 -5.29 3.61
N GLN A 33 6.00 -4.80 2.57
CA GLN A 33 7.19 -3.96 2.74
C GLN A 33 6.85 -2.63 3.42
N LYS A 34 5.76 -1.97 3.01
CA LYS A 34 5.27 -0.74 3.66
C LYS A 34 5.00 -0.98 5.16
N TRP A 35 4.38 -2.11 5.51
CA TRP A 35 4.09 -2.47 6.90
C TRP A 35 5.35 -2.75 7.72
N GLN A 36 6.29 -3.51 7.16
CA GLN A 36 7.57 -3.80 7.81
C GLN A 36 8.37 -2.53 8.08
N TRP A 37 8.43 -1.63 7.10
CA TRP A 37 9.08 -0.33 7.25
C TRP A 37 8.39 0.52 8.31
N ALA A 38 7.05 0.61 8.29
CA ALA A 38 6.30 1.36 9.31
C ALA A 38 6.61 0.84 10.72
N GLY A 39 6.56 -0.49 10.92
CA GLY A 39 6.90 -1.11 12.21
C GLY A 39 8.36 -0.91 12.63
N HIS A 40 9.29 -0.90 11.67
CA HIS A 40 10.70 -0.62 11.94
C HIS A 40 10.89 0.83 12.41
N ILE A 41 10.25 1.80 11.74
CA ILE A 41 10.30 3.21 12.11
C ILE A 41 9.68 3.46 13.48
N THR A 42 8.54 2.85 13.81
CA THR A 42 7.87 3.04 15.11
C THR A 42 8.65 2.46 16.29
N ARG A 43 9.46 1.41 16.08
CA ARG A 43 10.32 0.83 17.13
C ARG A 43 11.59 1.65 17.37
N LYS A 44 11.93 2.55 16.46
CA LYS A 44 13.12 3.40 16.56
C LYS A 44 12.74 4.65 17.36
N SER A 45 13.27 4.79 18.58
CA SER A 45 12.98 5.89 19.51
C SER A 45 13.74 7.19 19.20
N ASP A 46 14.61 7.20 18.19
CA ASP A 46 15.57 8.28 17.92
C ASP A 46 14.96 9.62 17.46
N GLY A 47 13.63 9.78 17.43
CA GLY A 47 12.97 11.05 17.07
C GLY A 47 13.26 11.57 15.65
N ARG A 48 13.88 10.76 14.78
CA ARG A 48 14.30 11.14 13.43
C ARG A 48 13.09 11.32 12.50
N TRP A 49 13.35 11.96 11.35
CA TRP A 49 12.39 12.27 10.29
C TRP A 49 11.39 11.15 9.94
N GLY A 50 11.75 9.87 10.11
CA GLY A 50 10.85 8.74 9.85
C GLY A 50 9.51 8.81 10.59
N LEU A 51 9.51 9.15 11.89
CA LEU A 51 8.27 9.29 12.66
C LEU A 51 7.47 10.51 12.19
N LYS A 52 8.17 11.63 11.92
CA LYS A 52 7.55 12.84 11.38
C LYS A 52 6.89 12.59 10.03
N VAL A 53 7.50 11.80 9.14
CA VAL A 53 6.94 11.43 7.82
C VAL A 53 5.75 10.48 7.96
N LEU A 54 5.81 9.53 8.90
CA LEU A 54 4.70 8.61 9.18
C LEU A 54 3.46 9.34 9.69
N GLU A 55 3.68 10.31 10.59
CA GLU A 55 2.62 11.14 11.19
C GLU A 55 2.26 12.37 10.36
N TRP A 56 3.06 12.66 9.33
CA TRP A 56 2.93 13.86 8.52
C TRP A 56 1.54 13.94 7.92
N ARG A 57 0.88 15.09 8.13
CA ARG A 57 -0.40 15.41 7.54
C ARG A 57 -0.17 16.42 6.42
N PRO A 58 -0.75 16.21 5.22
CA PRO A 58 -0.75 17.23 4.18
C PRO A 58 -1.39 18.50 4.75
N ARG A 59 -0.75 19.65 4.48
CA ARG A 59 -1.05 20.96 5.05
C ARG A 59 -2.55 21.29 5.05
N THR A 60 -2.97 21.94 6.12
CA THR A 60 -4.26 22.60 6.33
C THR A 60 -4.57 23.51 5.13
N GLY A 61 -5.56 23.12 4.33
CA GLY A 61 -5.98 23.79 3.10
C GLY A 61 -7.19 23.09 2.47
N LYS A 62 -7.87 23.70 1.50
CA LYS A 62 -9.08 23.12 0.88
C LYS A 62 -8.75 21.86 0.06
N ARG A 63 -9.59 20.84 0.25
CA ARG A 63 -9.48 19.47 -0.28
C ARG A 63 -9.86 19.41 -1.77
N SER A 64 -9.17 18.60 -2.56
CA SER A 64 -9.55 18.30 -3.95
C SER A 64 -10.91 17.61 -4.03
N VAL A 65 -11.70 17.91 -5.07
CA VAL A 65 -12.93 17.17 -5.41
C VAL A 65 -12.52 15.87 -6.08
N GLY A 66 -12.79 14.73 -5.43
CA GLY A 66 -12.33 13.40 -5.84
C GLY A 66 -11.90 12.54 -4.66
N TRP A 67 -10.91 11.66 -4.86
CA TRP A 67 -10.45 10.75 -3.80
C TRP A 67 -9.83 11.50 -2.61
N PRO A 68 -10.17 11.13 -1.36
CA PRO A 68 -9.50 11.65 -0.17
C PRO A 68 -7.98 11.53 -0.29
N SER A 69 -7.27 12.56 0.16
CA SER A 69 -5.82 12.45 0.42
C SER A 69 -5.58 11.26 1.34
N THR A 70 -5.09 10.16 0.77
CA THR A 70 -4.85 8.91 1.49
C THR A 70 -3.51 9.06 2.20
N LYS A 71 -3.55 9.08 3.53
CA LYS A 71 -2.34 9.24 4.34
C LYS A 71 -1.62 7.90 4.45
N TRP A 72 -0.32 7.93 4.71
CA TRP A 72 0.44 6.74 5.07
C TRP A 72 -0.18 6.00 6.26
N LYS A 73 -0.66 6.74 7.26
CA LYS A 73 -1.42 6.18 8.39
C LYS A 73 -2.72 5.48 7.96
N ASP A 74 -3.37 5.95 6.90
CA ASP A 74 -4.62 5.37 6.40
C ASP A 74 -4.36 4.10 5.59
N ASP A 75 -3.25 4.06 4.84
CA ASP A 75 -2.75 2.85 4.18
C ASP A 75 -2.40 1.76 5.20
N ILE A 76 -1.73 2.13 6.31
CA ILE A 76 -1.44 1.23 7.41
C ILE A 76 -2.74 0.78 8.08
N ARG A 77 -3.64 1.70 8.45
CA ARG A 77 -4.94 1.31 9.02
C ARG A 77 -5.70 0.34 8.12
N ARG A 78 -5.69 0.55 6.80
CA ARG A 78 -6.32 -0.38 5.85
C ARG A 78 -5.67 -1.77 5.88
N ALA A 79 -4.34 -1.83 5.89
CA ALA A 79 -3.62 -3.10 6.01
C ALA A 79 -3.88 -3.80 7.36
N ALA A 80 -4.19 -3.03 8.41
CA ALA A 80 -4.58 -3.52 9.74
C ALA A 80 -6.05 -4.01 9.82
N GLY A 81 -6.80 -3.98 8.72
CA GLY A 81 -8.25 -4.28 8.70
C GLY A 81 -9.16 -3.09 9.06
N GLY A 82 -8.59 -1.90 9.25
CA GLY A 82 -9.34 -0.67 9.54
C GLY A 82 -10.10 -0.15 8.32
N LYS A 83 -11.32 0.35 8.55
CA LYS A 83 -12.14 0.99 7.51
C LYS A 83 -11.61 2.41 7.21
N ARG A 84 -11.89 2.89 6.00
CA ARG A 84 -11.59 4.29 5.63
C ARG A 84 -12.26 5.23 6.63
N PRO A 85 -11.57 6.30 7.07
CA PRO A 85 -12.23 7.34 7.85
C PRO A 85 -13.35 7.95 6.99
N ARG A 86 -14.60 7.78 7.45
CA ARG A 86 -15.74 8.54 6.91
C ARG A 86 -15.44 10.01 7.19
N THR A 87 -15.35 10.81 6.13
CA THR A 87 -15.31 12.26 6.31
C THR A 87 -16.75 12.72 6.29
N VAL A 88 -17.18 13.36 7.38
CA VAL A 88 -18.35 14.25 7.37
C VAL A 88 -17.95 15.52 6.62
#